data_AF-A0A223NZZ7-F1
#
_entry.id   AF-A0A223NZZ7-F1
#
_cell.length_a   1.000
_cell.length_b   1.000
_cell.length_c   1.000
_cell.angle_alpha   90.00
_cell.angle_beta   90.00
_cell.angle_gamma   90.00
#
_symmetry.space_group_name_H-M   'P 1'
#
loop_
_entity.id
_entity.type
_entity.pdbx_description
1 polymer ?
#
loop_
_entity_poly.entity_id
_entity_poly.type
_entity_poly.pdbx_seq_one_letter_code
_entity_poly.pdbx_strand_id
1 'polypeptide(L)'
;MLIFNNLDKHTNIMQNREEKELINAVMKIAHYLVFITSLVVCAMLIIITVLVAGVSSNTWSYRKVPSVPSKSSIIIKPSNPVATEVWRSPAPGTIPAGKAGDQIRYGGELIAHTANYFGPKGTIAQISNGMNCQNCHLDGGSRLFGNNFGGFIASYPKMSNRSGRVEPAAERIVECFNRSLGGKSPDTDRNEVRAMLAYMKWMGGGVKKGQKLYGSGTEKLPYLNVPANAVKGKIVFLLKCKSCHGDKGEGRLAIDQRSYLYPPLWGEHSYNDGAGMFRVINLAGFVKNNMPYGATYKSPQLTDQEAWDVAAFINSQPRMHRNQHSDWPDIKRKPIDLPFGPYADPFSEKQHKLGPFKPIEAFYKSLTYKNKNL
;
A
#
# COMPACT_ATOMS: atom_id res chain seq x y z
N MET A 1 -45.19 -60.01 36.67
CA MET A 1 -45.59 -58.68 36.13
C MET A 1 -45.34 -57.52 37.10
N LEU A 2 -44.64 -57.70 38.24
CA LEU A 2 -44.36 -56.64 39.23
C LEU A 2 -42.93 -56.07 39.17
N ILE A 3 -42.01 -56.72 38.45
CA ILE A 3 -40.59 -56.31 38.40
C ILE A 3 -40.33 -55.27 37.30
N PHE A 4 -41.11 -55.29 36.20
CA PHE A 4 -40.92 -54.36 35.08
C PHE A 4 -41.44 -52.94 35.36
N ASN A 5 -42.47 -52.76 36.20
CA ASN A 5 -43.00 -51.43 36.55
C ASN A 5 -42.06 -50.58 37.44
N ASN A 6 -41.08 -51.19 38.10
CA ASN A 6 -40.19 -50.48 39.04
C ASN A 6 -38.92 -49.93 38.36
N LEU A 7 -38.48 -50.53 37.24
CA LEU A 7 -37.34 -50.05 36.46
C LEU A 7 -37.66 -48.76 35.70
N ASP A 8 -38.83 -48.68 35.06
CA ASP A 8 -39.26 -47.48 34.32
C ASP A 8 -39.46 -46.27 35.25
N LYS A 9 -39.94 -46.50 36.49
CA LYS A 9 -40.10 -45.42 37.47
C LYS A 9 -38.74 -44.86 37.93
N HIS A 10 -37.75 -45.73 38.11
CA HIS A 10 -36.40 -45.34 38.51
C HIS A 10 -35.63 -44.59 37.41
N THR A 11 -35.76 -45.02 36.14
CA THR A 11 -35.12 -44.32 35.01
C THR A 11 -35.74 -42.95 34.76
N ASN A 12 -37.06 -42.82 34.87
CA ASN A 12 -37.76 -41.54 34.70
C ASN A 12 -37.42 -40.54 35.82
N ILE A 13 -37.20 -41.02 37.05
CA ILE A 13 -36.74 -40.17 38.18
C ILE A 13 -35.30 -39.68 37.98
N MET A 14 -34.41 -40.55 37.48
CA MET A 14 -33.00 -40.19 37.22
C MET A 14 -32.88 -39.17 36.09
N GLN A 15 -33.61 -39.38 34.99
CA GLN A 15 -33.61 -38.46 33.84
C GLN A 15 -34.15 -37.06 34.20
N ASN A 16 -35.21 -37.00 35.02
CA ASN A 16 -35.77 -35.73 35.51
C ASN A 16 -34.85 -35.01 36.52
N ARG A 17 -33.95 -35.74 37.19
CA ARG A 17 -32.94 -35.15 38.07
C ARG A 17 -31.79 -34.53 37.28
N GLU A 18 -31.28 -35.22 36.26
CA GLU A 18 -30.22 -34.69 35.39
C GLU A 18 -30.68 -33.46 34.60
N GLU A 19 -31.91 -33.47 34.09
CA GLU A 19 -32.50 -32.32 33.40
C GLU A 19 -32.62 -31.10 34.32
N LYS A 20 -33.05 -31.29 35.57
CA LYS A 20 -33.11 -30.21 36.57
C LYS A 20 -31.75 -29.67 36.95
N GLU A 21 -30.72 -30.51 37.06
CA GLU A 21 -29.37 -30.07 37.33
C GLU A 21 -28.78 -29.28 36.15
N LEU A 22 -29.05 -29.72 34.92
CA LEU A 22 -28.65 -29.01 33.70
C LEU A 22 -29.32 -27.63 33.61
N ILE A 23 -30.63 -27.55 33.84
CA ILE A 23 -31.36 -26.27 33.83
C ILE A 23 -30.82 -25.32 34.90
N ASN A 24 -30.56 -25.83 36.12
CA ASN A 24 -29.97 -25.02 37.18
C ASN A 24 -28.56 -24.53 36.84
N ALA A 25 -27.74 -25.35 36.17
CA ALA A 25 -26.40 -24.96 35.74
C ALA A 25 -26.45 -23.86 34.67
N VAL A 26 -27.32 -24.00 33.66
CA VAL A 26 -27.53 -22.98 32.61
C VAL A 26 -28.04 -21.67 33.21
N MET A 27 -29.00 -21.72 34.14
CA MET A 27 -29.50 -20.53 34.82
C MET A 27 -28.41 -19.84 35.65
N LYS A 28 -27.53 -20.59 36.33
CA LYS A 28 -26.39 -19.99 37.05
C LYS A 28 -25.41 -19.31 36.09
N ILE A 29 -25.06 -19.96 34.97
CA ILE A 29 -24.17 -19.38 33.96
C ILE A 29 -24.78 -18.11 33.37
N ALA A 30 -26.08 -18.10 33.07
CA ALA A 30 -26.77 -16.91 32.58
C ALA A 30 -26.72 -15.77 33.59
N HIS A 31 -26.99 -16.04 34.88
CA HIS A 31 -26.86 -15.03 35.94
C HIS A 31 -25.43 -14.50 36.08
N TYR A 32 -24.40 -15.36 35.99
CA TYR A 32 -23.01 -14.91 36.02
C TYR A 32 -22.64 -14.03 34.82
N LEU A 33 -23.10 -14.38 33.61
CA LEU A 33 -22.88 -13.56 32.41
C LEU A 33 -23.54 -12.18 32.56
N VAL A 34 -24.79 -12.13 33.01
CA VAL A 34 -25.50 -10.87 33.27
C VAL A 34 -24.76 -10.05 34.34
N PHE A 35 -24.33 -10.66 35.43
CA PHE A 35 -23.58 -9.99 36.50
C PHE A 35 -22.24 -9.42 36.00
N ILE A 36 -21.47 -10.20 35.24
CA ILE A 36 -20.19 -9.76 34.66
C ILE A 36 -20.41 -8.60 33.68
N THR A 37 -21.40 -8.70 32.80
CA THR A 37 -21.72 -7.60 31.87
C THR A 37 -22.13 -6.33 32.61
N SER A 38 -22.92 -6.44 33.68
CA SER A 38 -23.29 -5.30 34.54
C SER A 38 -22.06 -4.67 35.21
N LEU A 39 -21.11 -5.46 35.70
CA LEU A 39 -19.88 -4.94 36.30
C LEU A 39 -19.02 -4.18 35.27
N VAL A 40 -18.91 -4.70 34.05
CA VAL A 40 -18.17 -4.03 32.95
C VAL A 40 -18.82 -2.70 32.57
N VAL A 41 -20.16 -2.66 32.48
CA VAL A 41 -20.90 -1.42 32.20
C VAL A 41 -20.72 -0.41 33.33
N CYS A 42 -20.81 -0.83 34.60
CA CYS A 42 -20.54 0.04 35.75
C CYS A 42 -19.11 0.59 35.74
N ALA A 43 -18.11 -0.24 35.44
CA ALA A 43 -16.71 0.20 35.34
C ALA A 43 -16.52 1.23 34.21
N MET A 44 -17.13 1.01 33.05
CA MET A 44 -17.09 1.97 31.93
C MET A 44 -17.76 3.29 32.29
N LEU A 45 -18.90 3.27 32.99
CA LEU A 45 -19.58 4.48 33.46
C LEU A 45 -18.73 5.25 34.49
N ILE A 46 -18.04 4.56 35.38
CA ILE A 46 -17.10 5.18 36.35
C ILE A 46 -15.92 5.84 35.63
N ILE A 47 -15.35 5.17 34.60
CA ILE A 47 -14.26 5.74 33.80
C ILE A 47 -14.72 7.01 33.07
N ILE A 48 -15.93 6.98 32.50
CA ILE A 48 -16.51 8.15 31.82
C ILE A 48 -16.75 9.30 32.79
N THR A 49 -17.28 9.05 33.99
CA THR A 49 -17.50 10.12 34.99
C THR A 49 -16.19 10.71 35.50
N VAL A 50 -15.14 9.91 35.70
CA VAL A 50 -13.80 10.42 36.06
C VAL A 50 -13.20 11.28 34.94
N LEU A 51 -13.35 10.87 33.68
CA LEU A 51 -12.85 11.65 32.54
C LEU A 51 -13.61 12.97 32.36
N VAL A 52 -14.93 12.98 32.57
CA VAL A 52 -15.74 14.20 32.47
C VAL A 52 -15.47 15.14 33.65
N ALA A 53 -15.34 14.62 34.88
CA ALA A 53 -15.02 15.42 36.06
C ALA A 53 -13.58 15.99 36.03
N GLY A 54 -12.64 15.27 35.40
CA GLY A 54 -11.25 15.72 35.21
C GLY A 54 -11.08 16.89 34.23
N VAL A 55 -12.11 17.22 33.44
CA VAL A 55 -12.08 18.34 32.48
C VAL A 55 -12.61 19.65 33.07
N SER A 56 -13.24 19.62 34.25
CA SER A 56 -13.91 20.80 34.86
C SER A 56 -13.11 21.57 35.93
N SER A 57 -11.84 21.24 36.19
CA SER A 57 -11.02 21.95 37.19
C SER A 57 -9.62 22.33 36.69
N ASN A 58 -9.55 23.06 35.58
CA ASN A 58 -8.36 23.83 35.21
C ASN A 58 -8.76 25.26 34.81
N THR A 59 -9.11 26.07 35.81
CA THR A 59 -9.05 27.53 35.69
C THR A 59 -7.57 27.91 35.60
N TRP A 60 -7.06 27.97 34.37
CA TRP A 60 -5.71 28.46 34.07
C TRP A 60 -5.66 29.96 34.32
N SER A 61 -5.23 30.33 35.53
CA SER A 61 -4.92 31.71 35.90
C SER A 61 -3.85 32.28 34.97
N TYR A 62 -4.24 33.30 34.20
CA TYR A 62 -3.35 34.05 33.32
C TYR A 62 -2.35 34.87 34.16
N ARG A 63 -1.19 34.27 34.46
CA ARG A 63 -0.06 35.00 35.07
C ARG A 63 0.63 35.82 33.99
N LYS A 64 0.58 37.15 34.12
CA LYS A 64 1.43 38.09 33.38
C LYS A 64 2.90 37.69 33.54
N VAL A 65 3.56 37.38 32.43
CA VAL A 65 5.02 37.20 32.36
C VAL A 65 5.68 38.57 32.17
N PRO A 66 6.74 38.92 32.90
CA PRO A 66 7.45 40.18 32.72
C PRO A 66 8.17 40.23 31.37
N SER A 67 8.10 41.38 30.70
CA SER A 67 8.82 41.69 29.47
C SER A 67 10.34 41.76 29.72
N VAL A 68 11.10 40.86 29.10
CA VAL A 68 12.57 40.97 28.99
C VAL A 68 12.91 41.78 27.73
N PRO A 69 13.87 42.74 27.78
CA PRO A 69 14.15 43.61 26.66
C PRO A 69 14.84 42.86 25.51
N SER A 70 14.26 43.00 24.32
CA SER A 70 14.86 42.63 23.04
C SER A 70 16.12 43.46 22.79
N LYS A 71 17.29 42.81 22.71
CA LYS A 71 18.44 43.20 21.87
C LYS A 71 19.48 42.07 21.86
N SER A 72 19.37 41.21 20.85
CA SER A 72 20.54 40.58 20.21
C SER A 72 20.12 40.07 18.85
N SER A 73 20.52 40.81 17.82
CA SER A 73 20.41 40.44 16.42
C SER A 73 21.38 39.29 16.12
N ILE A 74 20.91 38.05 16.24
CA ILE A 74 21.57 36.92 15.57
C ILE A 74 20.98 36.85 14.17
N ILE A 75 21.77 37.32 13.20
CA ILE A 75 21.52 37.09 11.78
C ILE A 75 21.67 35.60 11.52
N ILE A 76 20.58 34.85 11.62
CA ILE A 76 20.50 33.51 11.06
C ILE A 76 20.31 33.69 9.55
N LYS A 77 21.41 33.52 8.80
CA LYS A 77 21.33 33.31 7.35
C LYS A 77 20.39 32.13 7.07
N PRO A 78 19.31 32.29 6.29
CA PRO A 78 18.62 31.14 5.74
C PRO A 78 19.48 30.57 4.62
N SER A 79 20.31 29.57 4.91
CA SER A 79 20.93 28.73 3.88
C SER A 79 20.03 27.54 3.59
N ASN A 80 19.02 27.76 2.75
CA ASN A 80 18.95 27.12 1.44
C ASN A 80 17.77 27.68 0.62
N PRO A 81 18.01 28.04 -0.65
CA PRO A 81 17.04 28.72 -1.49
C PRO A 81 16.09 27.74 -2.21
N VAL A 82 14.92 28.28 -2.56
CA VAL A 82 13.88 27.75 -3.45
C VAL A 82 13.00 26.66 -2.84
N ALA A 83 11.85 27.08 -2.32
CA ALA A 83 10.64 26.27 -2.37
C ALA A 83 10.43 25.87 -3.83
N THR A 84 10.87 24.67 -4.18
CA THR A 84 10.44 24.04 -5.42
C THR A 84 8.93 23.93 -5.31
N GLU A 85 8.19 24.62 -6.17
CA GLU A 85 6.74 24.52 -6.18
C GLU A 85 6.37 23.03 -6.24
N VAL A 86 5.76 22.56 -5.15
CA VAL A 86 5.32 21.18 -5.03
C VAL A 86 4.32 20.94 -6.15
N TRP A 87 4.58 19.96 -7.01
CA TRP A 87 3.72 19.64 -8.14
C TRP A 87 2.28 19.40 -7.66
N ARG A 88 1.33 19.96 -8.43
CA ARG A 88 -0.11 19.76 -8.22
C ARG A 88 -0.70 19.20 -9.49
N SER A 89 -1.55 18.20 -9.34
CA SER A 89 -2.34 17.69 -10.46
C SER A 89 -3.22 18.80 -11.05
N PRO A 90 -3.38 18.86 -12.38
CA PRO A 90 -4.40 19.72 -12.98
C PRO A 90 -5.78 19.35 -12.43
N ALA A 91 -6.64 20.36 -12.24
CA ALA A 91 -8.02 20.16 -11.82
C ALA A 91 -8.83 19.52 -12.96
N PRO A 92 -9.70 18.53 -12.72
CA PRO A 92 -10.48 17.87 -13.79
C PRO A 92 -11.24 18.82 -14.72
N GLY A 93 -11.69 19.98 -14.20
CA GLY A 93 -12.35 21.02 -15.00
C GLY A 93 -11.47 21.70 -16.05
N THR A 94 -10.14 21.49 -16.03
CA THR A 94 -9.22 22.03 -17.04
C THR A 94 -9.09 21.12 -18.27
N ILE A 95 -9.74 19.94 -18.26
CA ILE A 95 -9.80 19.09 -19.45
C ILE A 95 -10.60 19.83 -20.54
N PRO A 96 -10.03 20.03 -21.75
CA PRO A 96 -10.69 20.79 -22.80
C PRO A 96 -12.02 20.16 -23.23
N ALA A 97 -12.86 20.93 -23.93
CA ALA A 97 -14.06 20.41 -24.58
C ALA A 97 -13.71 19.68 -25.90
N GLY A 98 -14.67 18.90 -26.41
CA GLY A 98 -14.57 18.19 -27.68
C GLY A 98 -13.65 16.96 -27.67
N LYS A 99 -13.37 16.42 -28.86
CA LYS A 99 -12.73 15.11 -29.05
C LYS A 99 -11.43 14.92 -28.26
N ALA A 100 -10.58 15.95 -28.17
CA ALA A 100 -9.34 15.88 -27.41
C ALA A 100 -9.58 15.71 -25.91
N GLY A 101 -10.57 16.41 -25.36
CA GLY A 101 -11.01 16.26 -23.98
C GLY A 101 -11.64 14.90 -23.71
N ASP A 102 -12.47 14.42 -24.63
CA ASP A 102 -13.14 13.11 -24.50
C ASP A 102 -12.11 11.98 -24.43
N GLN A 103 -11.04 12.09 -25.21
CA GLN A 103 -9.92 11.15 -25.17
C GLN A 103 -9.17 11.18 -23.84
N ILE A 104 -9.01 12.36 -23.23
CA ILE A 104 -8.39 12.51 -21.90
C ILE A 104 -9.29 11.89 -20.82
N ARG A 105 -10.61 12.16 -20.87
CA ARG A 105 -11.59 11.57 -19.93
C ARG A 105 -11.61 10.05 -20.04
N TYR A 106 -11.67 9.53 -21.26
CA TYR A 106 -11.61 8.10 -21.51
C TYR A 106 -10.31 7.47 -20.98
N GLY A 107 -9.16 8.13 -21.16
CA GLY A 107 -7.90 7.70 -20.57
C GLY A 107 -7.93 7.66 -19.05
N GLY A 108 -8.55 8.66 -18.41
CA GLY A 108 -8.77 8.69 -16.97
C GLY A 108 -9.64 7.52 -16.49
N GLU A 109 -10.74 7.24 -17.19
CA GLU A 109 -11.62 6.10 -16.91
C GLU A 109 -10.88 4.76 -17.04
N LEU A 110 -10.06 4.59 -18.08
CA LEU A 110 -9.26 3.38 -18.26
C LEU A 110 -8.23 3.16 -17.13
N ILE A 111 -7.71 4.25 -16.54
CA ILE A 111 -6.77 4.18 -15.40
C ILE A 111 -7.51 3.90 -14.09
N ALA A 112 -8.63 4.58 -13.84
CA ALA A 112 -9.41 4.42 -12.61
C ALA A 112 -10.16 3.08 -12.58
N HIS A 113 -10.65 2.63 -13.72
CA HIS A 113 -11.56 1.49 -13.85
C HIS A 113 -11.03 0.44 -14.84
N THR A 114 -9.71 0.24 -14.89
CA THR A 114 -9.05 -0.71 -15.81
C THR A 114 -9.71 -2.09 -15.85
N ALA A 115 -10.16 -2.62 -14.71
CA ALA A 115 -10.82 -3.92 -14.61
C ALA A 115 -12.15 -3.98 -15.36
N ASN A 116 -12.89 -2.88 -15.47
CA ASN A 116 -14.15 -2.81 -16.23
C ASN A 116 -13.91 -2.99 -17.73
N TYR A 117 -12.73 -2.62 -18.22
CA TYR A 117 -12.38 -2.71 -19.63
C TYR A 117 -11.54 -3.96 -19.96
N PHE A 118 -10.59 -4.31 -19.09
CA PHE A 118 -9.56 -5.32 -19.36
C PHE A 118 -9.50 -6.47 -18.34
N GLY A 119 -10.28 -6.41 -17.26
CA GLY A 119 -10.32 -7.43 -16.23
C GLY A 119 -11.05 -8.70 -16.67
N PRO A 120 -11.27 -9.66 -15.76
CA PRO A 120 -11.92 -10.93 -16.09
C PRO A 120 -13.34 -10.79 -16.66
N LYS A 121 -14.03 -9.68 -16.35
CA LYS A 121 -15.34 -9.30 -16.90
C LYS A 121 -15.26 -8.03 -17.76
N GLY A 122 -14.10 -7.80 -18.36
CA GLY A 122 -13.79 -6.61 -19.15
C GLY A 122 -14.63 -6.50 -20.41
N THR A 123 -15.05 -5.28 -20.76
CA THR A 123 -15.85 -4.99 -21.96
C THR A 123 -15.04 -4.94 -23.25
N ILE A 124 -13.72 -4.74 -23.16
CA ILE A 124 -12.81 -4.65 -24.32
C ILE A 124 -12.05 -5.96 -24.51
N ALA A 125 -11.45 -6.48 -23.43
CA ALA A 125 -10.75 -7.75 -23.45
C ALA A 125 -10.67 -8.35 -22.04
N GLN A 126 -10.40 -9.65 -21.94
CA GLN A 126 -10.20 -10.35 -20.66
C GLN A 126 -8.73 -10.72 -20.52
N ILE A 127 -7.90 -9.74 -20.18
CA ILE A 127 -6.44 -9.85 -20.27
C ILE A 127 -5.72 -9.45 -18.99
N SER A 128 -6.43 -9.16 -17.89
CA SER A 128 -5.85 -8.67 -16.64
C SER A 128 -6.50 -9.29 -15.39
N ASN A 129 -5.86 -9.14 -14.22
CA ASN A 129 -6.23 -9.76 -12.94
C ASN A 129 -7.35 -9.07 -12.14
N GLY A 130 -8.09 -8.13 -12.74
CA GLY A 130 -9.23 -7.46 -12.09
C GLY A 130 -8.88 -6.29 -11.17
N MET A 131 -7.59 -5.99 -11.01
CA MET A 131 -7.13 -4.74 -10.41
C MET A 131 -7.21 -3.55 -11.39
N ASN A 132 -7.23 -2.35 -10.84
CA ASN A 132 -7.15 -1.09 -11.57
C ASN A 132 -5.76 -0.47 -11.44
N CYS A 133 -5.31 0.28 -12.45
CA CYS A 133 -4.07 1.05 -12.36
C CYS A 133 -4.05 1.96 -11.11
N GLN A 134 -5.21 2.53 -10.78
CA GLN A 134 -5.34 3.39 -9.60
C GLN A 134 -5.12 2.70 -8.25
N ASN A 135 -5.13 1.36 -8.19
CA ASN A 135 -4.81 0.66 -6.95
C ASN A 135 -3.35 0.86 -6.52
N CYS A 136 -2.46 1.25 -7.45
CA CYS A 136 -1.07 1.63 -7.13
C CYS A 136 -0.71 3.07 -7.55
N HIS A 137 -1.47 3.65 -8.48
CA HIS A 137 -1.38 5.03 -8.93
C HIS A 137 -2.54 5.81 -8.32
N LEU A 138 -2.42 6.14 -7.03
CA LEU A 138 -3.57 6.59 -6.23
C LEU A 138 -4.18 7.88 -6.77
N ASP A 139 -5.50 8.00 -6.62
CA ASP A 139 -6.32 9.10 -7.14
C ASP A 139 -6.12 9.32 -8.65
N GLY A 140 -6.14 8.23 -9.43
CA GLY A 140 -5.85 8.27 -10.87
C GLY A 140 -4.41 8.69 -11.21
N GLY A 141 -3.50 8.62 -10.25
CA GLY A 141 -2.12 9.09 -10.39
C GLY A 141 -1.95 10.58 -10.14
N SER A 142 -2.81 11.19 -9.32
CA SER A 142 -2.67 12.58 -8.87
C SER A 142 -2.01 12.73 -7.49
N ARG A 143 -1.88 11.65 -6.72
CA ARG A 143 -1.38 11.68 -5.34
C ARG A 143 0.15 11.74 -5.24
N LEU A 144 0.69 12.68 -4.47
CA LEU A 144 2.09 12.70 -4.07
C LEU A 144 2.44 11.47 -3.24
N PHE A 145 3.60 10.88 -3.50
CA PHE A 145 4.05 9.62 -2.90
C PHE A 145 3.18 8.39 -3.23
N GLY A 146 2.18 8.55 -4.10
CA GLY A 146 1.26 7.52 -4.56
C GLY A 146 1.46 7.12 -6.02
N ASN A 147 2.71 7.20 -6.52
CA ASN A 147 3.08 6.99 -7.93
C ASN A 147 2.29 7.88 -8.91
N ASN A 148 2.39 9.20 -8.78
CA ASN A 148 1.67 10.10 -9.70
C ASN A 148 2.27 10.12 -11.12
N PHE A 149 1.45 10.62 -12.06
CA PHE A 149 1.81 10.73 -13.47
C PHE A 149 2.43 12.07 -13.87
N GLY A 150 2.60 13.02 -12.93
CA GLY A 150 3.05 14.38 -13.26
C GLY A 150 4.34 14.42 -14.07
N GLY A 151 5.33 13.60 -13.72
CA GLY A 151 6.60 13.50 -14.43
C GLY A 151 6.65 12.45 -15.53
N PHE A 152 5.55 11.72 -15.77
CA PHE A 152 5.57 10.50 -16.59
C PHE A 152 5.95 10.81 -18.04
N ILE A 153 5.14 11.57 -18.76
CA ILE A 153 5.37 11.84 -20.19
C ILE A 153 6.68 12.60 -20.42
N ALA A 154 6.99 13.57 -19.57
CA ALA A 154 8.24 14.34 -19.65
C ALA A 154 9.50 13.46 -19.49
N SER A 155 9.37 12.25 -18.94
CA SER A 155 10.46 11.30 -18.80
C SER A 155 10.69 10.41 -20.03
N TYR A 156 9.85 10.46 -21.07
CA TYR A 156 9.96 9.59 -22.25
C TYR A 156 10.29 10.36 -23.55
N PRO A 157 10.88 9.69 -24.56
CA PRO A 157 11.46 8.34 -24.48
C PRO A 157 12.68 8.30 -23.55
N LYS A 158 12.95 7.13 -22.94
CA LYS A 158 14.10 6.95 -22.04
C LYS A 158 14.76 5.60 -22.20
N MET A 159 16.03 5.54 -21.82
CA MET A 159 16.74 4.27 -21.62
C MET A 159 16.14 3.51 -20.44
N SER A 160 15.56 2.35 -20.71
CA SER A 160 15.04 1.43 -19.70
C SER A 160 16.16 0.52 -19.23
N ASN A 161 16.51 0.60 -17.94
CA ASN A 161 17.47 -0.33 -17.35
C ASN A 161 16.99 -1.79 -17.43
N ARG A 162 15.67 -2.01 -17.49
CA ARG A 162 15.09 -3.35 -17.53
C ARG A 162 15.25 -3.99 -18.91
N SER A 163 14.93 -3.28 -19.99
CA SER A 163 15.06 -3.86 -21.34
C SER A 163 16.41 -3.57 -22.01
N GLY A 164 17.20 -2.64 -21.47
CA GLY A 164 18.44 -2.16 -22.07
C GLY A 164 18.25 -1.30 -23.32
N ARG A 165 17.01 -0.85 -23.60
CA ARG A 165 16.67 -0.10 -24.82
C ARG A 165 16.04 1.25 -24.50
N VAL A 166 16.07 2.15 -25.49
CA VAL A 166 15.28 3.39 -25.44
C VAL A 166 13.82 3.04 -25.76
N GLU A 167 12.93 3.31 -24.81
CA GLU A 167 11.52 2.93 -24.91
C GLU A 167 10.62 4.16 -25.01
N PRO A 168 9.53 4.09 -25.81
CA PRO A 168 8.46 5.08 -25.78
C PRO A 168 7.59 4.92 -24.52
N ALA A 169 6.78 5.93 -24.22
CA ALA A 169 5.90 5.89 -23.04
C ALA A 169 4.88 4.73 -23.06
N ALA A 170 4.43 4.31 -24.26
CA ALA A 170 3.49 3.21 -24.43
C ALA A 170 4.03 1.87 -23.90
N GLU A 171 5.34 1.62 -24.05
CA GLU A 171 5.98 0.38 -23.57
C GLU A 171 5.86 0.25 -22.05
N ARG A 172 5.85 1.37 -21.32
CA ARG A 172 5.66 1.33 -19.87
C ARG A 172 4.27 0.84 -19.48
N ILE A 173 3.25 1.11 -20.30
CA ILE A 173 1.89 0.57 -20.11
C ILE A 173 1.92 -0.94 -20.34
N VAL A 174 2.59 -1.40 -21.41
CA VAL A 174 2.79 -2.84 -21.71
C VAL A 174 3.40 -3.57 -20.51
N GLU A 175 4.49 -3.03 -19.96
CA GLU A 175 5.11 -3.59 -18.76
C GLU A 175 4.17 -3.64 -17.55
N CYS A 176 3.33 -2.62 -17.35
CA CYS A 176 2.38 -2.59 -16.24
C CYS A 176 1.32 -3.69 -16.36
N PHE A 177 0.73 -3.89 -17.54
CA PHE A 177 -0.22 -4.98 -17.78
C PHE A 177 0.42 -6.34 -17.50
N ASN A 178 1.61 -6.54 -18.06
CA ASN A 178 2.36 -7.78 -17.97
C ASN A 178 2.87 -8.12 -16.56
N ARG A 179 2.94 -7.15 -15.65
CA ARG A 179 3.55 -7.30 -14.32
C ARG A 179 2.58 -6.98 -13.19
N SER A 180 2.15 -5.72 -13.11
CA SER A 180 1.26 -5.25 -12.06
C SER A 180 -0.14 -5.84 -12.19
N LEU A 181 -0.65 -6.00 -13.42
CA LEU A 181 -1.97 -6.58 -13.66
C LEU A 181 -1.94 -8.07 -14.01
N GLY A 182 -0.77 -8.73 -13.86
CA GLY A 182 -0.62 -10.19 -14.01
C GLY A 182 -1.10 -10.74 -15.37
N GLY A 183 -1.14 -9.90 -16.40
CA GLY A 183 -1.92 -10.15 -17.60
C GLY A 183 -1.12 -10.06 -18.90
N LYS A 184 -1.83 -9.80 -19.99
CA LYS A 184 -1.27 -9.44 -21.30
C LYS A 184 -1.59 -7.98 -21.61
N SER A 185 -0.71 -7.30 -22.32
CA SER A 185 -0.95 -5.93 -22.76
C SER A 185 -1.95 -5.86 -23.91
N PRO A 186 -2.80 -4.82 -23.96
CA PRO A 186 -3.43 -4.42 -25.23
C PRO A 186 -2.37 -3.95 -26.22
N ASP A 187 -2.73 -3.96 -27.51
CA ASP A 187 -1.92 -3.38 -28.57
C ASP A 187 -1.74 -1.87 -28.36
N THR A 188 -0.50 -1.40 -28.46
CA THR A 188 -0.10 -0.01 -28.18
C THR A 188 -0.67 1.00 -29.16
N ASP A 189 -1.09 0.57 -30.35
CA ASP A 189 -1.70 1.45 -31.35
C ASP A 189 -3.20 1.62 -31.19
N ARG A 190 -3.81 0.87 -30.28
CA ARG A 190 -5.26 0.93 -30.03
C ARG A 190 -5.66 2.23 -29.33
N ASN A 191 -6.93 2.56 -29.51
CA ASN A 191 -7.53 3.78 -28.95
C ASN A 191 -7.31 3.88 -27.44
N GLU A 192 -7.39 2.76 -26.73
CA GLU A 192 -7.29 2.67 -25.27
C GLU A 192 -5.92 3.12 -24.76
N VAL A 193 -4.83 2.63 -25.36
CA VAL A 193 -3.47 3.01 -24.97
C VAL A 193 -3.21 4.48 -25.34
N ARG A 194 -3.69 4.93 -26.50
CA ARG A 194 -3.61 6.35 -26.89
C ARG A 194 -4.36 7.26 -25.92
N ALA A 195 -5.52 6.83 -25.44
CA ALA A 195 -6.31 7.55 -24.45
C ALA A 195 -5.58 7.64 -23.09
N MET A 196 -5.05 6.53 -22.58
CA MET A 196 -4.24 6.52 -21.35
C MET A 196 -3.05 7.48 -21.47
N LEU A 197 -2.35 7.50 -22.61
CA LEU A 197 -1.24 8.42 -22.84
C LEU A 197 -1.70 9.88 -22.94
N ALA A 198 -2.87 10.15 -23.54
CA ALA A 198 -3.44 11.49 -23.57
C ALA A 198 -3.76 12.00 -22.14
N TYR A 199 -4.34 11.13 -21.30
CA TYR A 199 -4.57 11.43 -19.89
C TYR A 199 -3.27 11.72 -19.14
N MET A 200 -2.25 10.87 -19.26
CA MET A 200 -0.96 11.09 -18.61
C MET A 200 -0.24 12.35 -19.13
N LYS A 201 -0.45 12.73 -20.40
CA LYS A 201 0.07 13.97 -20.99
C LYS A 201 -0.62 15.19 -20.39
N TRP A 202 -1.93 15.15 -20.23
CA TRP A 202 -2.68 16.20 -19.55
C TRP A 202 -2.25 16.34 -18.08
N MET A 203 -2.12 15.22 -17.35
CA MET A 203 -1.65 15.18 -15.95
C MET A 203 -0.28 15.85 -15.76
N GLY A 204 0.64 15.64 -16.70
CA GLY A 204 1.98 16.24 -16.70
C GLY A 204 2.08 17.59 -17.39
N GLY A 205 0.96 18.27 -17.67
CA GLY A 205 0.95 19.58 -18.30
C GLY A 205 1.86 20.59 -17.57
N GLY A 206 2.76 21.22 -18.31
CA GLY A 206 3.72 22.19 -17.76
C GLY A 206 4.99 21.61 -17.13
N VAL A 207 5.10 20.28 -17.00
CA VAL A 207 6.32 19.63 -16.49
C VAL A 207 7.36 19.52 -17.60
N LYS A 208 8.56 20.05 -17.35
CA LYS A 208 9.68 20.02 -18.33
C LYS A 208 10.44 18.70 -18.27
N LYS A 209 11.02 18.29 -19.41
CA LYS A 209 11.93 17.12 -19.47
C LYS A 209 13.08 17.30 -18.49
N GLY A 210 13.34 16.28 -17.67
CA GLY A 210 14.39 16.29 -16.64
C GLY A 210 14.03 17.02 -15.35
N GLN A 211 12.86 17.66 -15.25
CA GLN A 211 12.40 18.28 -14.02
C GLN A 211 12.15 17.22 -12.95
N LYS A 212 12.81 17.36 -11.79
CA LYS A 212 12.55 16.50 -10.63
C LYS A 212 11.30 17.00 -9.92
N LEU A 213 10.31 16.12 -9.79
CA LEU A 213 9.09 16.40 -9.03
C LEU A 213 9.16 15.71 -7.67
N TYR A 214 9.04 16.52 -6.62
CA TYR A 214 8.90 16.03 -5.24
C TYR A 214 7.67 15.12 -5.14
N GLY A 215 7.84 13.94 -4.54
CA GLY A 215 6.75 12.98 -4.36
C GLY A 215 6.22 12.32 -5.65
N SER A 216 6.97 12.31 -6.75
CA SER A 216 6.54 11.65 -8.02
C SER A 216 6.33 10.12 -7.91
N GLY A 217 7.26 9.42 -7.26
CA GLY A 217 7.20 7.96 -7.04
C GLY A 217 6.70 7.61 -5.65
N THR A 218 7.18 6.51 -5.09
CA THR A 218 7.07 6.20 -3.65
C THR A 218 8.14 6.94 -2.85
N GLU A 219 7.96 7.08 -1.54
CA GLU A 219 9.02 7.64 -0.70
C GLU A 219 10.26 6.73 -0.69
N LYS A 220 11.43 7.33 -0.53
CA LYS A 220 12.69 6.62 -0.33
C LYS A 220 13.02 6.66 1.16
N LEU A 221 12.51 5.66 1.88
CA LEU A 221 12.77 5.52 3.31
C LEU A 221 14.25 5.29 3.58
N PRO A 222 14.76 5.75 4.73
CA PRO A 222 16.08 5.35 5.20
C PRO A 222 16.20 3.82 5.25
N TYR A 223 17.34 3.30 4.78
CA TYR A 223 17.61 1.86 4.90
C TYR A 223 17.78 1.46 6.35
N LEU A 224 17.16 0.35 6.71
CA LEU A 224 17.37 -0.31 7.98
C LEU A 224 18.82 -0.79 8.12
N ASN A 225 19.33 -0.77 9.35
CA ASN A 225 20.62 -1.36 9.69
C ASN A 225 20.56 -2.91 9.78
N VAL A 226 19.36 -3.46 9.87
CA VAL A 226 19.07 -4.90 9.95
C VAL A 226 18.13 -5.29 8.81
N PRO A 227 18.01 -6.59 8.45
CA PRO A 227 17.00 -7.03 7.51
C PRO A 227 15.58 -6.70 8.00
N ALA A 228 14.69 -6.34 7.09
CA ALA A 228 13.27 -6.23 7.36
C ALA A 228 12.71 -7.58 7.84
N ASN A 229 11.86 -7.55 8.87
CA ASN A 229 11.39 -8.71 9.59
C ASN A 229 9.94 -9.04 9.20
N ALA A 230 9.76 -10.04 8.32
CA ALA A 230 8.44 -10.49 7.88
C ALA A 230 7.54 -11.03 9.02
N VAL A 231 8.11 -11.56 10.11
CA VAL A 231 7.33 -12.03 11.26
C VAL A 231 6.72 -10.85 12.01
N LYS A 232 7.48 -9.78 12.25
CA LYS A 232 6.95 -8.51 12.78
C LYS A 232 5.97 -7.86 11.80
N GLY A 233 6.25 -7.95 10.51
CA GLY A 233 5.37 -7.47 9.45
C GLY A 233 4.00 -8.12 9.45
N LYS A 234 3.92 -9.41 9.76
CA LYS A 234 2.64 -10.12 9.94
C LYS A 234 1.80 -9.50 11.04
N ILE A 235 2.41 -9.07 12.14
CA ILE A 235 1.70 -8.41 13.25
C ILE A 235 1.12 -7.08 12.77
N VAL A 236 1.91 -6.26 12.07
CA VAL A 236 1.44 -5.00 11.46
C VAL A 236 0.28 -5.27 10.50
N PHE A 237 0.39 -6.27 9.64
CA PHE A 237 -0.67 -6.65 8.70
C PHE A 237 -1.98 -7.01 9.42
N LEU A 238 -1.91 -7.85 10.45
CA LEU A 238 -3.08 -8.30 11.21
C LEU A 238 -3.77 -7.13 11.94
N LEU A 239 -3.00 -6.19 12.48
CA LEU A 239 -3.53 -5.06 13.25
C LEU A 239 -4.04 -3.92 12.38
N LYS A 240 -3.43 -3.69 11.21
CA LYS A 240 -3.61 -2.44 10.45
C LYS A 240 -4.07 -2.63 9.00
N CYS A 241 -4.02 -3.83 8.44
CA CYS A 241 -4.25 -4.06 7.00
C CYS A 241 -5.35 -5.09 6.70
N LYS A 242 -5.44 -6.15 7.53
CA LYS A 242 -6.36 -7.29 7.34
C LYS A 242 -7.83 -6.88 7.16
N SER A 243 -8.30 -5.87 7.89
CA SER A 243 -9.71 -5.42 7.82
C SER A 243 -10.15 -5.00 6.42
N CYS A 244 -9.24 -4.52 5.58
CA CYS A 244 -9.52 -4.15 4.19
C CYS A 244 -9.03 -5.22 3.20
N HIS A 245 -7.82 -5.72 3.38
CA HIS A 245 -7.18 -6.61 2.41
C HIS A 245 -7.47 -8.10 2.61
N GLY A 246 -8.26 -8.46 3.62
CA GLY A 246 -8.63 -9.84 3.92
C GLY A 246 -7.58 -10.58 4.76
N ASP A 247 -7.96 -11.74 5.26
CA ASP A 247 -7.15 -12.55 6.19
C ASP A 247 -5.93 -13.16 5.49
N LYS A 248 -6.08 -13.43 4.20
CA LYS A 248 -5.09 -14.03 3.31
C LYS A 248 -4.70 -13.05 2.21
N GLY A 249 -4.85 -11.74 2.42
CA GLY A 249 -4.45 -10.71 1.45
C GLY A 249 -5.19 -10.79 0.12
N GLU A 250 -6.32 -11.50 0.07
CA GLU A 250 -7.15 -11.76 -1.10
C GLU A 250 -7.91 -10.52 -1.60
N GLY A 251 -7.88 -9.44 -0.84
CA GLY A 251 -8.62 -8.22 -1.13
C GLY A 251 -10.12 -8.38 -0.93
N ARG A 252 -10.88 -7.40 -1.41
CA ARG A 252 -12.34 -7.41 -1.40
C ARG A 252 -12.86 -6.90 -2.74
N LEU A 253 -13.65 -7.72 -3.43
CA LEU A 253 -14.35 -7.29 -4.63
C LEU A 253 -15.39 -6.23 -4.31
N ALA A 254 -15.62 -5.34 -5.27
CA ALA A 254 -16.77 -4.44 -5.27
C ALA A 254 -18.08 -5.24 -5.43
N ILE A 255 -19.22 -4.61 -5.12
CA ILE A 255 -20.55 -5.24 -5.15
C ILE A 255 -20.88 -5.80 -6.55
N ASP A 256 -20.46 -5.10 -7.60
CA ASP A 256 -20.65 -5.53 -8.99
C ASP A 256 -19.78 -6.73 -9.40
N GLN A 257 -18.84 -7.14 -8.53
CA GLN A 257 -17.86 -8.18 -8.77
C GLN A 257 -17.07 -8.02 -10.08
N ARG A 258 -16.85 -6.77 -10.53
CA ARG A 258 -16.05 -6.46 -11.72
C ARG A 258 -14.65 -5.98 -11.37
N SER A 259 -14.50 -5.35 -10.22
CA SER A 259 -13.23 -4.79 -9.75
C SER A 259 -13.04 -5.00 -8.25
N TYR A 260 -11.85 -4.71 -7.75
CA TYR A 260 -11.55 -4.73 -6.32
C TYR A 260 -11.83 -3.38 -5.67
N LEU A 261 -12.63 -3.39 -4.60
CA LEU A 261 -12.74 -2.28 -3.65
C LEU A 261 -11.43 -2.13 -2.86
N TYR A 262 -10.90 -3.25 -2.39
CA TYR A 262 -9.56 -3.34 -1.81
C TYR A 262 -8.76 -4.37 -2.60
N PRO A 263 -7.62 -4.00 -3.21
CA PRO A 263 -6.90 -4.90 -4.09
C PRO A 263 -6.28 -6.08 -3.32
N PRO A 264 -6.13 -7.25 -3.96
CA PRO A 264 -5.33 -8.34 -3.43
C PRO A 264 -3.87 -7.90 -3.33
N LEU A 265 -3.20 -8.29 -2.25
CA LEU A 265 -1.80 -7.96 -2.01
C LEU A 265 -0.84 -9.06 -2.45
N TRP A 266 -1.34 -10.30 -2.54
CA TRP A 266 -0.65 -11.48 -3.03
C TRP A 266 -1.66 -12.51 -3.56
N GLY A 267 -1.19 -13.70 -3.94
CA GLY A 267 -2.00 -14.73 -4.59
C GLY A 267 -2.10 -14.54 -6.11
N GLU A 268 -2.96 -15.36 -6.73
CA GLU A 268 -3.10 -15.44 -8.20
C GLU A 268 -3.64 -14.15 -8.82
N HIS A 269 -4.49 -13.41 -8.11
CA HIS A 269 -5.13 -12.19 -8.60
C HIS A 269 -4.35 -10.91 -8.29
N SER A 270 -3.19 -11.01 -7.65
CA SER A 270 -2.31 -9.88 -7.33
C SER A 270 -1.30 -9.61 -8.45
N TYR A 271 -0.49 -8.56 -8.28
CA TYR A 271 0.71 -8.33 -9.09
C TYR A 271 1.70 -9.51 -8.96
N ASN A 272 2.38 -9.85 -10.06
CA ASN A 272 3.39 -10.90 -10.10
C ASN A 272 4.73 -10.45 -9.54
N ASP A 273 5.66 -11.40 -9.38
CA ASP A 273 7.00 -11.15 -8.85
C ASP A 273 7.95 -10.37 -9.78
N GLY A 274 7.50 -10.05 -11.00
CA GLY A 274 8.20 -9.13 -11.90
C GLY A 274 7.80 -7.67 -11.72
N ALA A 275 6.80 -7.37 -10.89
CA ALA A 275 6.25 -6.03 -10.71
C ALA A 275 7.12 -5.12 -9.85
N GLY A 276 7.03 -3.81 -10.09
CA GLY A 276 7.75 -2.80 -9.32
C GLY A 276 7.39 -2.80 -7.83
N MET A 277 6.19 -3.26 -7.47
CA MET A 277 5.70 -3.36 -6.09
C MET A 277 6.19 -4.62 -5.36
N PHE A 278 6.69 -5.62 -6.09
CA PHE A 278 7.34 -6.79 -5.48
C PHE A 278 8.73 -6.47 -4.91
N ARG A 279 9.23 -5.26 -5.17
CA ARG A 279 10.47 -4.74 -4.62
C ARG A 279 10.21 -4.07 -3.27
N VAL A 280 10.85 -4.58 -2.21
CA VAL A 280 10.52 -4.20 -0.83
C VAL A 280 10.76 -2.72 -0.53
N ILE A 281 11.76 -2.07 -1.17
CA ILE A 281 12.02 -0.63 -0.97
C ILE A 281 10.83 0.18 -1.47
N ASN A 282 10.30 -0.17 -2.63
CA ASN A 282 9.15 0.55 -3.21
C ASN A 282 7.89 0.32 -2.39
N LEU A 283 7.60 -0.93 -2.01
CA LEU A 283 6.40 -1.23 -1.25
C LEU A 283 6.42 -0.57 0.13
N ALA A 284 7.56 -0.59 0.83
CA ALA A 284 7.70 0.09 2.13
C ALA A 284 7.44 1.60 2.01
N GLY A 285 8.03 2.26 1.00
CA GLY A 285 7.79 3.68 0.74
C GLY A 285 6.36 4.02 0.29
N PHE A 286 5.70 3.10 -0.42
CA PHE A 286 4.28 3.26 -0.77
C PHE A 286 3.40 3.14 0.46
N VAL A 287 3.63 2.11 1.27
CA VAL A 287 2.85 1.80 2.47
C VAL A 287 2.99 2.91 3.51
N LYS A 288 4.20 3.43 3.76
CA LYS A 288 4.46 4.51 4.72
C LYS A 288 3.51 5.70 4.58
N ASN A 289 3.26 6.13 3.33
CA ASN A 289 2.56 7.38 3.04
C ASN A 289 1.11 7.20 2.62
N ASN A 290 0.69 5.98 2.32
CA ASN A 290 -0.63 5.75 1.73
C ASN A 290 -1.44 4.68 2.45
N MET A 291 -0.85 3.98 3.42
CA MET A 291 -1.50 2.92 4.17
C MET A 291 -1.22 3.06 5.68
N PRO A 292 -2.18 2.68 6.55
CA PRO A 292 -3.57 2.31 6.26
C PRO A 292 -4.41 3.46 5.68
N TYR A 293 -5.69 3.21 5.40
CA TYR A 293 -6.60 4.24 4.89
C TYR A 293 -6.58 5.49 5.80
N GLY A 294 -6.48 6.67 5.19
CA GLY A 294 -6.30 7.95 5.89
C GLY A 294 -4.85 8.35 6.17
N ALA A 295 -3.87 7.46 5.95
CA ALA A 295 -2.46 7.86 5.98
C ALA A 295 -2.13 8.80 4.82
N THR A 296 -1.28 9.78 5.10
CA THR A 296 -0.70 10.67 4.09
C THR A 296 0.79 10.87 4.38
N TYR A 297 1.56 11.37 3.42
CA TYR A 297 2.96 11.73 3.67
C TYR A 297 3.17 12.82 4.74
N LYS A 298 2.12 13.59 5.07
CA LYS A 298 2.14 14.59 6.16
C LYS A 298 1.71 14.00 7.50
N SER A 299 1.00 12.89 7.48
CA SER A 299 0.46 12.22 8.66
C SER A 299 0.56 10.71 8.47
N PRO A 300 1.80 10.16 8.43
CA PRO A 300 1.99 8.73 8.30
C PRO A 300 1.54 8.02 9.58
N GLN A 301 0.91 6.86 9.42
CA GLN A 301 0.40 6.06 10.55
C GLN A 301 1.31 4.88 10.93
N LEU A 302 2.36 4.65 10.14
CA LEU A 302 3.36 3.62 10.36
C LEU A 302 4.72 4.28 10.61
N THR A 303 5.49 3.72 11.52
CA THR A 303 6.93 3.97 11.60
C THR A 303 7.62 3.40 10.36
N ASP A 304 8.85 3.84 10.10
CA ASP A 304 9.62 3.32 8.96
C ASP A 304 9.87 1.81 9.11
N GLN A 305 10.20 1.37 10.33
CA GLN A 305 10.40 -0.04 10.65
C GLN A 305 9.13 -0.87 10.36
N GLU A 306 7.96 -0.42 10.81
CA GLU A 306 6.70 -1.11 10.51
C GLU A 306 6.42 -1.18 9.01
N ALA A 307 6.69 -0.10 8.27
CA ALA A 307 6.49 -0.05 6.82
C ALA A 307 7.41 -1.03 6.07
N TRP A 308 8.68 -1.13 6.48
CA TRP A 308 9.62 -2.12 5.97
C TRP A 308 9.20 -3.56 6.31
N ASP A 309 8.84 -3.81 7.56
CA ASP A 309 8.48 -5.14 8.05
C ASP A 309 7.21 -5.66 7.35
N VAL A 310 6.15 -4.83 7.24
CA VAL A 310 4.91 -5.22 6.56
C VAL A 310 5.11 -5.42 5.06
N ALA A 311 5.94 -4.59 4.42
CA ALA A 311 6.31 -4.79 3.02
C ALA A 311 7.04 -6.12 2.80
N ALA A 312 7.98 -6.47 3.69
CA ALA A 312 8.67 -7.75 3.68
C ALA A 312 7.70 -8.93 3.88
N PHE A 313 6.72 -8.80 4.78
CA PHE A 313 5.68 -9.80 4.97
C PHE A 313 4.85 -10.01 3.69
N ILE A 314 4.33 -8.93 3.10
CA ILE A 314 3.50 -8.97 1.88
C ILE A 314 4.27 -9.59 0.70
N ASN A 315 5.52 -9.18 0.48
CA ASN A 315 6.36 -9.69 -0.61
C ASN A 315 7.00 -11.06 -0.31
N SER A 316 6.75 -11.63 0.87
CA SER A 316 7.10 -13.02 1.17
C SER A 316 5.96 -14.00 0.91
N GLN A 317 4.76 -13.51 0.60
CA GLN A 317 3.61 -14.36 0.31
C GLN A 317 3.63 -14.91 -1.13
N PRO A 318 3.02 -16.08 -1.39
CA PRO A 318 2.93 -16.67 -2.72
C PRO A 318 2.22 -15.75 -3.72
N ARG A 319 2.70 -15.71 -4.96
CA ARG A 319 2.11 -14.98 -6.08
C ARG A 319 2.57 -15.60 -7.40
N MET A 320 1.96 -15.16 -8.50
CA MET A 320 2.36 -15.60 -9.84
C MET A 320 3.83 -15.26 -10.12
N HIS A 321 4.57 -16.23 -10.67
CA HIS A 321 5.93 -16.05 -11.15
C HIS A 321 5.93 -15.48 -12.58
N ARG A 322 6.85 -14.57 -12.86
CA ARG A 322 7.14 -14.06 -14.21
C ARG A 322 8.59 -14.38 -14.57
N ASN A 323 8.76 -14.97 -15.76
CA ASN A 323 10.10 -15.13 -16.35
C ASN A 323 10.72 -13.75 -16.61
N GLN A 324 11.89 -13.52 -16.01
CA GLN A 324 12.65 -12.27 -16.05
C GLN A 324 14.05 -12.45 -16.66
N HIS A 325 14.32 -13.57 -17.36
CA HIS A 325 15.64 -13.85 -17.95
C HIS A 325 16.13 -12.74 -18.88
N SER A 326 15.23 -12.14 -19.66
CA SER A 326 15.56 -11.04 -20.57
C SER A 326 15.50 -9.66 -19.91
N ASP A 327 15.17 -9.59 -18.62
CA ASP A 327 15.23 -8.34 -17.86
C ASP A 327 16.68 -8.10 -17.38
N TRP A 328 17.08 -6.84 -17.34
CA TRP A 328 18.35 -6.35 -16.81
C TRP A 328 19.58 -6.89 -17.57
N PRO A 329 19.67 -6.67 -18.91
CA PRO A 329 20.81 -7.13 -19.70
C PRO A 329 22.14 -6.56 -19.17
N ASP A 330 22.13 -5.34 -18.63
CA ASP A 330 23.20 -4.82 -17.79
C ASP A 330 22.89 -5.13 -16.31
N ILE A 331 23.42 -6.24 -15.80
CA ILE A 331 23.19 -6.69 -14.42
C ILE A 331 23.64 -5.66 -13.36
N LYS A 332 24.54 -4.73 -13.70
CA LYS A 332 24.99 -3.66 -12.79
C LYS A 332 23.90 -2.59 -12.58
N ARG A 333 22.90 -2.55 -13.46
CA ARG A 333 21.74 -1.65 -13.39
C ARG A 333 20.50 -2.30 -12.76
N LYS A 334 20.59 -3.58 -12.40
CA LYS A 334 19.54 -4.30 -11.71
C LYS A 334 19.27 -3.65 -10.35
N PRO A 335 17.99 -3.49 -9.94
CA PRO A 335 17.70 -2.91 -8.64
C PRO A 335 18.27 -3.75 -7.49
N ILE A 336 18.83 -3.07 -6.50
CA ILE A 336 19.44 -3.71 -5.32
C ILE A 336 18.44 -4.49 -4.47
N ASP A 337 17.14 -4.27 -4.65
CA ASP A 337 16.08 -4.93 -3.89
C ASP A 337 15.25 -5.91 -4.72
N LEU A 338 15.77 -6.33 -5.88
CA LEU A 338 15.16 -7.38 -6.67
C LEU A 338 15.67 -8.75 -6.17
N PRO A 339 14.79 -9.63 -5.66
CA PRO A 339 15.20 -10.81 -4.90
C PRO A 339 15.51 -12.03 -5.77
N PHE A 340 15.95 -11.81 -7.01
CA PHE A 340 16.33 -12.87 -7.95
C PHE A 340 17.69 -12.54 -8.54
N GLY A 341 18.62 -13.49 -8.49
CA GLY A 341 19.93 -13.40 -9.15
C GLY A 341 19.84 -13.49 -10.68
N PRO A 342 20.99 -13.50 -11.38
CA PRO A 342 22.32 -13.19 -10.86
C PRO A 342 22.47 -11.71 -10.51
N TYR A 343 23.54 -11.38 -9.78
CA TYR A 343 23.93 -10.03 -9.37
C TYR A 343 25.38 -9.72 -9.77
N ALA A 344 25.72 -8.44 -9.88
CA ALA A 344 27.10 -7.99 -10.11
C ALA A 344 27.90 -7.86 -8.80
N ASP A 345 27.28 -8.20 -7.68
CA ASP A 345 27.79 -8.06 -6.32
C ASP A 345 27.78 -9.44 -5.61
N PRO A 346 28.46 -9.58 -4.47
CA PRO A 346 28.58 -10.86 -3.77
C PRO A 346 27.43 -11.12 -2.78
N PHE A 347 26.38 -10.29 -2.73
CA PHE A 347 25.34 -10.41 -1.72
C PHE A 347 24.29 -11.46 -2.11
N SER A 348 23.72 -12.12 -1.10
CA SER A 348 22.73 -13.20 -1.31
C SER A 348 21.36 -12.67 -1.76
N GLU A 349 20.58 -13.49 -2.44
CA GLU A 349 19.17 -13.17 -2.77
C GLU A 349 18.35 -12.82 -1.53
N LYS A 350 18.63 -13.46 -0.38
CA LYS A 350 17.99 -13.14 0.90
C LYS A 350 18.28 -11.70 1.33
N GLN A 351 19.50 -11.23 1.13
CA GLN A 351 19.87 -9.84 1.44
C GLN A 351 19.29 -8.86 0.42
N HIS A 352 19.21 -9.22 -0.87
CA HIS A 352 18.46 -8.42 -1.85
C HIS A 352 16.96 -8.40 -1.56
N LYS A 353 16.40 -9.44 -0.94
CA LYS A 353 14.98 -9.51 -0.60
C LYS A 353 14.61 -8.69 0.63
N LEU A 354 15.46 -8.69 1.65
CA LEU A 354 15.12 -8.17 2.98
C LEU A 354 16.08 -7.11 3.52
N GLY A 355 17.22 -6.90 2.87
CA GLY A 355 18.31 -6.07 3.39
C GLY A 355 19.20 -6.80 4.40
N PRO A 356 20.08 -6.08 5.11
CA PRO A 356 20.26 -4.63 5.04
C PRO A 356 20.80 -4.19 3.68
N PHE A 357 20.28 -3.07 3.17
CA PHE A 357 20.58 -2.57 1.82
C PHE A 357 21.80 -1.65 1.75
N LYS A 358 22.22 -1.06 2.90
CA LYS A 358 23.39 -0.16 2.96
C LYS A 358 24.67 -0.80 2.41
N PRO A 359 25.03 -2.06 2.74
CA PRO A 359 26.22 -2.71 2.16
C PRO A 359 26.15 -2.85 0.64
N ILE A 360 24.96 -3.20 0.11
CA ILE A 360 24.74 -3.34 -1.34
C ILE A 360 24.91 -1.99 -2.04
N GLU A 361 24.27 -0.93 -1.51
CA GLU A 361 24.40 0.41 -2.07
C GLU A 361 25.85 0.91 -2.02
N ALA A 362 26.56 0.68 -0.91
CA ALA A 362 27.97 1.05 -0.77
C ALA A 362 28.86 0.35 -1.82
N PHE A 363 28.61 -0.93 -2.09
CA PHE A 363 29.32 -1.69 -3.12
C PHE A 363 29.17 -1.02 -4.50
N TYR A 364 27.94 -0.75 -4.96
CA TYR A 364 27.71 -0.11 -6.26
C TYR A 364 28.24 1.32 -6.34
N LYS A 365 28.17 2.09 -5.25
CA LYS A 365 28.81 3.42 -5.17
C LYS A 365 30.32 3.33 -5.35
N SER A 366 30.97 2.33 -4.76
CA SER A 366 32.43 2.11 -4.88
C SER A 366 32.86 1.77 -6.31
N LEU A 367 32.05 0.99 -7.05
CA LEU A 367 32.31 0.69 -8.47
C LEU A 367 32.22 1.95 -9.34
N THR A 368 31.23 2.80 -9.07
CA THR A 368 31.05 4.04 -9.83
C THR A 368 32.19 5.03 -9.58
N TYR A 369 32.69 5.08 -8.34
CA TYR A 369 33.84 5.93 -7.98
C TYR A 369 35.12 5.47 -8.67
N LYS A 370 35.42 4.15 -8.67
CA LYS A 370 36.60 3.60 -9.34
C LYS A 370 36.61 3.87 -10.84
N ASN A 371 35.46 3.83 -11.52
CA ASN A 371 35.36 4.08 -12.96
C ASN A 371 35.46 5.56 -13.36
N LYS A 372 35.40 6.51 -12.41
CA LYS A 372 35.55 7.95 -12.68
C LYS A 372 36.98 8.46 -12.49
N ASN A 373 37.82 7.68 -11.81
CA ASN A 373 39.20 8.03 -11.47
C ASN A 373 40.23 7.17 -12.25
N LEU A 374 39.76 6.45 -13.26
CA LEU A 374 40.52 5.83 -14.34
C LEU A 374 40.18 6.61 -15.61
#